data_AF-A0A1F8U4L4-F1
#
_entry.id   AF-A0A1F8U4L4-F1
#
_cell.length_a   1.000
_cell.length_b   1.000
_cell.length_c   1.000
_cell.angle_alpha   90.00
_cell.angle_beta   90.00
_cell.angle_gamma   90.00
#
_symmetry.space_group_name_H-M   'P 1'
#
loop_
_entity.id
_entity.type
_entity.pdbx_description
1 polymer ?
#
loop_
_entity_poly.entity_id
_entity_poly.type
_entity_poly.pdbx_seq_one_letter_code
_entity_poly.pdbx_strand_id
1 'polypeptide(L)' 'MKQHGATDICYCISFNQDIDARYLTLTFALENAVGYGLPSIISCVPERLAYFESEQCYGAPYRFLLSKL' A
#
# COMPACT_ATOMS: atom_id res chain seq x y z
N MET A 1 6.74 3.24 5.97
CA MET A 1 7.55 2.63 4.88
C MET A 1 8.92 3.28 4.68
N LYS A 2 9.08 4.61 4.79
CA LYS A 2 10.38 5.30 4.59
C LYS A 2 11.56 4.73 5.39
N GLN A 3 11.37 4.44 6.68
CA GLN A 3 12.39 3.82 7.53
C GLN A 3 12.87 2.43 7.05
N HIS A 4 12.12 1.77 6.16
CA HIS A 4 12.46 0.48 5.56
C HIS A 4 13.05 0.65 4.14
N GLY A 5 13.34 1.88 3.71
CA GLY A 5 13.96 2.17 2.41
C GLY A 5 12.97 2.24 1.24
N ALA A 6 11.73 2.69 1.47
CA ALA A 6 10.79 2.98 0.40
C ALA A 6 11.21 4.21 -0.42
N THR A 7 11.07 4.10 -1.74
CA THR A 7 11.19 5.22 -2.70
C THR A 7 10.08 6.25 -2.49
N ASP A 8 10.15 7.37 -3.22
CA ASP A 8 9.06 8.36 -3.24
C ASP A 8 7.89 7.93 -4.11
N ILE A 9 8.14 7.22 -5.21
CA ILE A 9 7.11 6.74 -6.15
C ILE A 9 6.89 5.24 -5.97
N CYS A 10 5.64 4.85 -5.80
CA CYS A 10 5.21 3.47 -5.61
C CYS A 10 4.13 3.10 -6.63
N TYR A 11 4.08 1.82 -7.01
CA TYR A 11 3.01 1.28 -7.83
C TYR A 11 1.90 0.71 -6.92
N CYS A 12 0.65 1.01 -7.25
CA CYS A 12 -0.50 0.61 -6.45
C CYS A 12 -1.37 -0.41 -7.18
N ILE A 13 -1.79 -1.45 -6.46
CA ILE A 13 -2.83 -2.40 -6.85
C ILE A 13 -3.89 -2.29 -5.77
N SER A 14 -5.09 -1.83 -6.10
CA SER A 14 -6.08 -1.49 -5.08
C SER A 14 -7.50 -1.65 -5.59
N PHE A 15 -8.44 -1.84 -4.67
CA PHE A 15 -9.85 -1.69 -5.02
C PHE A 15 -10.32 -0.23 -4.99
N ASN A 16 -9.52 0.69 -4.45
CA ASN A 16 -9.77 2.13 -4.56
C ASN A 16 -9.32 2.64 -5.95
N GLN A 17 -10.28 3.07 -6.77
CA GLN A 17 -10.07 3.55 -8.14
C GLN A 17 -9.17 4.80 -8.24
N ASP A 18 -9.06 5.57 -7.16
CA ASP A 18 -8.20 6.76 -7.12
C ASP A 18 -6.71 6.39 -7.18
N ILE A 19 -6.36 5.19 -6.71
CA ILE A 19 -4.98 4.71 -6.67
C ILE A 19 -4.72 3.46 -7.50
N ASP A 20 -5.74 2.70 -7.87
CA ASP A 20 -5.54 1.44 -8.60
C ASP A 20 -4.82 1.64 -9.95
N ALA A 21 -3.90 0.72 -10.24
CA ALA A 21 -3.08 0.69 -11.45
C ALA A 21 -2.28 1.99 -11.73
N ARG A 22 -1.85 2.70 -10.69
CA ARG A 22 -1.12 3.97 -10.81
C ARG A 22 0.23 3.97 -10.11
N TYR A 23 1.16 4.76 -10.68
CA TYR A 23 2.38 5.19 -10.00
C TYR A 23 2.11 6.50 -9.27
N LEU A 24 2.23 6.48 -7.94
CA LEU A 24 1.86 7.59 -7.07
C LEU A 24 2.94 7.84 -6.02
N THR A 25 2.91 9.03 -5.40
CA THR A 25 3.78 9.27 -4.26
C THR A 25 3.38 8.34 -3.11
N LEU A 26 4.37 7.90 -2.32
CA LEU A 26 4.13 7.05 -1.14
C LEU A 26 3.08 7.66 -0.21
N THR A 27 3.13 8.98 0.00
CA THR A 27 2.18 9.71 0.85
C THR A 27 0.77 9.61 0.30
N PHE A 28 0.57 9.98 -0.97
CA PHE A 28 -0.76 9.96 -1.58
C PHE A 28 -1.34 8.54 -1.64
N ALA A 29 -0.49 7.54 -1.96
CA ALA A 29 -0.90 6.15 -1.97
C ALA A 29 -1.37 5.68 -0.58
N LEU A 30 -0.64 6.01 0.48
CA LEU A 30 -1.02 5.63 1.86
C LEU A 30 -2.25 6.38 2.36
N GLU A 31 -2.37 7.68 2.06
CA GLU A 31 -3.53 8.51 2.42
C GLU A 31 -4.84 8.00 1.81
N ASN A 32 -4.76 7.31 0.66
CA ASN A 32 -5.91 6.75 -0.06
C ASN A 32 -6.04 5.22 0.06
N ALA A 33 -5.16 4.56 0.84
CA ALA A 33 -5.26 3.14 1.14
C ALA A 33 -5.65 2.90 2.60
N VAL A 34 -4.95 3.53 3.54
CA VAL A 34 -5.06 3.21 4.97
C VAL A 34 -6.43 3.55 5.51
N GLY A 35 -7.17 2.55 5.99
CA GLY A 35 -8.45 2.73 6.66
C GLY A 35 -9.64 2.93 5.72
N TYR A 36 -9.46 2.80 4.40
CA TYR A 36 -10.57 2.79 3.43
C TYR A 36 -11.36 1.48 3.47
N GLY A 37 -10.83 0.44 4.12
CA GLY A 37 -11.44 -0.89 4.21
C GLY A 37 -11.38 -1.68 2.89
N LEU A 38 -10.68 -1.13 1.89
CA LEU A 38 -10.50 -1.71 0.57
C LEU A 38 -9.11 -2.36 0.46
N PRO A 39 -9.02 -3.59 -0.07
CA PRO A 39 -7.74 -4.28 -0.18
C PRO A 39 -6.80 -3.50 -1.09
N SER A 40 -5.57 -3.28 -0.62
CA SER A 40 -4.59 -2.43 -1.30
C SER A 40 -3.17 -2.94 -1.09
N ILE A 41 -2.40 -3.06 -2.17
CA ILE A 41 -0.96 -3.29 -2.18
C ILE A 41 -0.26 -2.05 -2.75
N ILE A 42 0.69 -1.50 -1.99
CA ILE A 42 1.54 -0.37 -2.42
C ILE A 42 2.98 -0.87 -2.49
N SER A 43 3.48 -1.09 -3.71
CA SER A 43 4.83 -1.58 -3.97
C SER A 43 5.77 -0.41 -4.26
N CYS A 44 6.68 -0.12 -3.33
CA CYS A 44 7.62 1.00 -3.46
C CYS A 44 9.00 0.56 -3.97
N VAL A 45 9.48 -0.61 -3.54
CA VAL A 45 10.69 -1.20 -4.09
C VAL A 45 10.30 -2.54 -4.69
N PRO A 46 10.26 -2.67 -6.03
CA PRO A 46 9.88 -3.91 -6.70
C PRO A 46 10.58 -5.12 -6.07
N GLU A 47 9.80 -6.17 -5.81
CA GLU A 47 10.24 -7.44 -5.20
C GLU A 47 10.90 -7.36 -3.81
N ARG A 48 10.99 -6.17 -3.21
CA ARG A 48 11.71 -5.97 -1.94
C ARG A 48 10.85 -5.41 -0.83
N LEU A 49 9.98 -4.46 -1.14
CA LEU A 49 9.21 -3.73 -0.13
C LEU A 49 7.83 -3.30 -0.64
N ALA A 50 6.78 -3.78 0.02
CA ALA A 50 5.41 -3.33 -0.20
C ALA A 50 4.66 -3.13 1.13
N TYR A 51 3.63 -2.29 1.10
CA TYR A 51 2.59 -2.24 2.12
C TYR A 51 1.38 -3.02 1.62
N PHE A 52 0.67 -3.68 2.54
CA PHE A 52 -0.57 -4.37 2.27
C PHE A 52 -1.61 -4.00 3.33
N GLU A 53 -2.78 -3.53 2.90
CA GLU A 53 -4.01 -3.49 3.71
C GLU A 53 -4.97 -4.57 3.21
N SER A 54 -5.48 -5.40 4.11
CA SER A 54 -6.51 -6.38 3.78
C SER A 54 -7.86 -5.73 3.60
N GLU A 55 -8.79 -6.44 2.96
CA GLU A 55 -10.20 -6.07 3.01
C GLU A 55 -10.71 -6.06 4.46
N GLN A 56 -11.61 -5.12 4.76
CA GLN A 56 -12.22 -5.02 6.07
C GLN A 56 -13.36 -6.04 6.21
N CYS A 57 -13.17 -7.06 7.03
CA CYS A 57 -14.23 -8.01 7.38
C CYS A 57 -14.90 -7.69 8.73
N TYR A 58 -14.11 -7.39 9.77
CA TYR A 58 -14.58 -7.03 11.11
C TYR A 58 -13.53 -6.18 11.84
N GLY A 59 -13.93 -5.05 12.43
CA GLY A 59 -12.99 -4.12 13.06
C GLY A 59 -12.11 -3.39 12.04
N ALA A 60 -10.91 -2.95 12.46
CA ALA A 60 -9.95 -2.34 11.55
C ALA A 60 -9.28 -3.42 10.66
N PRO A 61 -9.03 -3.14 9.36
CA PRO A 61 -8.34 -4.08 8.48
C PRO A 61 -6.91 -4.37 8.94
N TYR A 62 -6.43 -5.57 8.66
CA TYR A 62 -5.05 -5.93 8.96
C TYR A 62 -4.09 -5.20 8.01
N ARG A 63 -2.94 -4.79 8.56
CA ARG A 63 -1.92 -4.03 7.84
C ARG A 63 -0.58 -4.71 7.97
N PHE A 64 0.10 -4.90 6.85
CA PHE A 64 1.38 -5.58 6.80
C PHE A 64 2.40 -4.77 6.03
N LEU A 65 3.65 -4.89 6.46
CA LEU A 65 4.79 -4.57 5.62
C LEU A 65 5.31 -5.89 5.04
N LEU A 66 5.26 -6.01 3.73
CA LEU A 66 5.83 -7.14 3.01
C LEU A 66 7.28 -6.80 2.69
N SER A 67 8.20 -7.61 3.17
CA SER A 67 9.64 -7.45 2.93
C SER A 67 10.28 -8.78 2.56
N LYS A 68 11.15 -8.77 1.55
CA LYS A 68 11.99 -9.93 1.22
C LYS A 68 13.16 -10.00 2.22
N LEU A 69 13.35 -11.18 2.82
CA LEU A 69 14.45 -11.50 3.74
C LEU A 69 15.78 -11.65 3.01
#